data_AF-A0A965PK56-F1
#
_entry.id   AF-A0A965PK56-F1
#
_cell.length_a   1.000
_cell.length_b   1.000
_cell.length_c   1.000
_cell.angle_alpha   90.00
_cell.angle_beta   90.00
_cell.angle_gamma   90.00
#
_symmetry.space_group_name_H-M   'P 1'
#
loop_
_entity.id
_entity.type
_entity.pdbx_description
1 polymer ?
#
loop_
_entity_poly.entity_id
_entity_poly.type
_entity_poly.pdbx_seq_one_letter_code
_entity_poly.pdbx_strand_id
1 'polypeptide(L)'
;MAKEHTHGAADHRRTTALNLLLKGTSASNAVSLLAEQESISRRQAQRYVREGYKQMRLDIESCGVDRAAQVAKLVNILETTISLAMQHKQCAAAVSA
;
A
#
# COMPACT_ATOMS: atom_id res chain seq x y z
N MET A 1 14.35 4.15 37.34
CA MET A 1 14.81 3.57 36.05
C MET A 1 13.65 2.93 35.28
N ALA A 2 12.61 3.69 34.91
CA ALA A 2 11.36 3.11 34.37
C ALA A 2 10.96 3.60 32.96
N LYS A 3 11.84 4.34 32.27
CA LYS A 3 11.47 5.06 31.02
C LYS A 3 11.99 4.41 29.73
N GLU A 4 12.83 3.38 29.81
CA GLU A 4 13.51 2.81 28.62
C GLU A 4 12.75 1.64 27.96
N HIS A 5 11.92 0.89 28.68
CA HIS A 5 11.19 -0.24 28.08
C HIS A 5 9.95 0.14 27.24
N THR A 6 9.46 1.39 27.34
CA THR A 6 8.21 1.80 26.69
C THR A 6 8.37 2.17 25.22
N HIS A 7 9.56 2.57 24.78
CA HIS A 7 9.79 2.98 23.38
C HIS A 7 9.78 1.78 22.43
N GLY A 8 10.48 0.69 22.77
CA GLY A 8 10.52 -0.52 21.96
C GLY A 8 9.16 -1.18 21.76
N ALA A 9 8.29 -1.16 22.78
CA ALA A 9 6.94 -1.72 22.66
C ALA A 9 6.03 -0.87 21.76
N ALA A 10 6.16 0.45 21.77
CA ALA A 10 5.41 1.33 20.89
C ALA A 10 5.83 1.17 19.42
N ASP A 11 7.14 1.06 19.17
CA ASP A 11 7.68 0.87 17.83
C ASP A 11 7.35 -0.52 17.26
N HIS A 12 7.38 -1.55 18.12
CA HIS A 12 6.90 -2.88 17.75
C HIS A 12 5.43 -2.82 17.29
N ARG A 13 4.56 -2.19 18.07
CA ARG A 13 3.13 -2.05 17.74
C ARG A 13 2.89 -1.28 16.45
N ARG A 14 3.66 -0.23 16.17
CA ARG A 14 3.62 0.49 14.89
C ARG A 14 4.01 -0.42 13.72
N THR A 15 5.09 -1.18 13.89
CA THR A 15 5.58 -2.11 12.87
C THR A 15 4.57 -3.22 12.59
N THR A 16 3.98 -3.79 13.64
CA THR A 16 2.91 -4.79 13.53
C THR A 16 1.69 -4.21 12.81
N ALA A 17 1.28 -2.99 13.14
CA ALA A 17 0.17 -2.30 12.47
C ALA A 17 0.46 -2.08 10.97
N LEU A 18 1.66 -1.62 10.62
CA LEU A 18 2.09 -1.43 9.23
C LEU A 18 2.08 -2.76 8.46
N ASN A 19 2.63 -3.82 9.06
CA ASN A 19 2.67 -5.14 8.44
C ASN A 19 1.27 -5.70 8.17
N LEU A 20 0.30 -5.48 9.07
CA LEU A 20 -1.09 -5.87 8.84
C LEU A 20 -1.68 -5.14 7.62
N LEU A 21 -1.41 -3.84 7.48
CA LEU A 21 -1.87 -3.04 6.34
C LEU A 21 -1.21 -3.47 5.03
N LEU A 22 0.10 -3.72 5.02
CA LEU A 22 0.83 -4.18 3.83
C LEU A 22 0.38 -5.56 3.35
N LYS A 23 -0.13 -6.41 4.25
CA LYS A 23 -0.75 -7.71 3.90
C LYS A 23 -2.14 -7.58 3.28
N GLY A 24 -2.65 -6.36 3.08
CA GLY A 24 -3.98 -6.12 2.53
C GLY A 24 -5.11 -6.21 3.55
N THR A 25 -4.80 -6.25 4.85
CA THR A 25 -5.83 -6.23 5.89
C THR A 25 -6.53 -4.88 5.88
N SER A 26 -7.87 -4.87 5.85
CA SER A 26 -8.63 -3.63 5.97
C SER A 26 -8.30 -2.90 7.28
N ALA A 27 -8.31 -1.57 7.27
CA ALA A 27 -7.94 -0.77 8.45
C ALA A 27 -8.80 -1.09 9.69
N SER A 28 -10.09 -1.37 9.52
CA SER A 28 -10.98 -1.77 10.63
C SER A 28 -10.62 -3.13 11.20
N ASN A 29 -10.26 -4.10 10.35
CA ASN A 29 -9.84 -5.42 10.81
C ASN A 29 -8.44 -5.39 11.44
N ALA A 30 -7.52 -4.58 10.89
CA ALA A 30 -6.19 -4.37 11.45
C ALA A 30 -6.26 -3.78 12.88
N VAL A 31 -7.22 -2.88 13.15
CA VAL A 31 -7.44 -2.35 14.50
C VAL A 31 -7.90 -3.42 15.48
N SER A 32 -8.82 -4.29 15.07
CA SER A 32 -9.30 -5.39 15.92
C SER A 32 -8.20 -6.39 16.21
N LEU A 33 -7.47 -6.82 15.18
CA LEU A 33 -6.35 -7.78 15.31
C LEU A 33 -5.23 -7.21 16.18
N LEU A 34 -4.84 -5.96 15.97
CA LEU A 34 -3.79 -5.33 16.77
C LEU A 34 -4.21 -5.15 18.23
N ALA A 35 -5.48 -4.81 18.49
CA ALA A 35 -5.98 -4.69 19.86
C ALA A 35 -5.94 -6.03 20.61
N GLU A 36 -6.30 -7.12 19.93
CA GLU A 36 -6.28 -8.47 20.48
C GLU A 36 -4.85 -9.00 20.69
N GLN A 37 -4.00 -8.90 19.66
CA GLN A 37 -2.63 -9.41 19.70
C GLN A 37 -1.76 -8.71 20.75
N GLU A 38 -1.92 -7.40 20.91
CA GLU A 38 -1.08 -6.59 21.79
C GLU A 38 -1.73 -6.30 23.15
N SER A 39 -2.95 -6.83 23.37
CA SER A 39 -3.75 -6.57 24.58
C SER A 39 -3.89 -5.08 24.89
N ILE A 40 -4.12 -4.26 23.86
CA ILE A 40 -4.27 -2.80 23.98
C ILE A 40 -5.70 -2.35 23.72
N SER A 41 -6.05 -1.16 24.21
CA SER A 41 -7.36 -0.58 23.92
C SER A 41 -7.55 -0.35 22.41
N ARG A 42 -8.78 -0.51 21.93
CA ARG A 42 -9.14 -0.28 20.53
C ARG A 42 -8.75 1.13 20.04
N ARG A 43 -8.86 2.14 20.91
CA ARG A 43 -8.45 3.53 20.62
C ARG A 43 -6.94 3.64 20.40
N GLN A 44 -6.15 2.91 21.20
CA GLN A 44 -4.70 2.87 21.05
C GLN A 44 -4.28 2.11 19.79
N ALA A 45 -4.93 0.98 19.49
CA ALA A 45 -4.73 0.25 18.24
C ALA A 45 -5.07 1.12 17.02
N GLN A 46 -6.19 1.85 17.05
CA GLN A 46 -6.58 2.79 15.99
C GLN A 46 -5.53 3.88 15.74
N ARG A 47 -4.90 4.37 16.81
CA ARG A 47 -3.80 5.34 16.67
C ARG A 47 -2.61 4.72 15.92
N TYR A 48 -2.17 3.52 16.30
CA TYR A 48 -1.04 2.86 15.63
C TYR A 48 -1.35 2.48 14.18
N VAL A 49 -2.57 2.01 13.89
CA VAL A 49 -3.00 1.73 12.50
C VAL A 49 -3.02 3.00 11.66
N ARG A 50 -3.46 4.15 12.22
CA ARG A 50 -3.40 5.44 11.51
C ARG A 50 -1.96 5.89 11.25
N GLU A 51 -1.06 5.70 12.22
CA GLU A 51 0.37 5.98 12.06
C GLU A 51 0.98 5.09 10.97
N GLY A 52 0.69 3.77 10.97
CA GLY A 52 1.13 2.84 9.94
C GLY A 52 0.58 3.17 8.54
N TYR A 53 -0.69 3.56 8.42
CA TYR A 53 -1.26 3.98 7.14
C TYR A 53 -0.58 5.23 6.59
N LYS A 54 -0.26 6.20 7.46
CA LYS A 54 0.49 7.40 7.06
C LYS A 54 1.87 7.02 6.53
N GLN A 55 2.57 6.12 7.21
CA GLN A 55 3.88 5.64 6.78
C GLN A 55 3.79 4.94 5.41
N MET A 56 2.87 3.98 5.25
CA MET A 56 2.64 3.31 3.97
C MET A 56 2.37 4.30 2.82
N ARG A 57 1.58 5.34 3.09
CA ARG A 57 1.30 6.37 2.09
C ARG A 57 2.56 7.18 1.74
N LEU A 58 3.35 7.56 2.73
CA LEU A 58 4.62 8.25 2.52
C LEU A 58 5.60 7.38 1.75
N ASP A 59 5.66 6.08 2.04
CA ASP A 59 6.52 5.14 1.32
C ASP A 59 6.11 5.08 -0.17
N ILE A 60 4.80 4.96 -0.45
CA ILE A 60 4.25 5.01 -1.82
C ILE A 60 4.57 6.33 -2.53
N GLU A 61 4.43 7.46 -1.83
CA GLU A 61 4.74 8.79 -2.37
C GLU A 61 6.26 8.97 -2.60
N SER A 62 7.08 8.38 -1.74
CA SER A 62 8.55 8.45 -1.81
C SER A 62 9.18 7.50 -2.81
N CYS A 63 8.44 6.49 -3.31
CA CYS A 63 8.91 5.55 -4.33
C CYS A 63 9.28 6.22 -5.67
N GLY A 64 9.23 7.55 -5.78
CA GLY A 64 9.72 8.29 -6.95
C GLY A 64 8.97 7.93 -8.23
N VAL A 65 7.75 7.41 -8.08
CA VAL A 65 6.92 7.04 -9.23
C VAL A 65 6.41 8.33 -9.85
N ASP A 66 7.09 8.76 -10.91
CA ASP A 66 6.55 9.77 -11.82
C ASP A 66 5.34 9.16 -12.53
N ARG A 67 4.16 9.39 -11.94
CA ARG A 67 2.88 8.90 -12.45
C ARG A 67 2.64 9.41 -13.88
N ALA A 68 3.09 10.61 -14.22
CA ALA A 68 2.96 11.13 -15.58
C ALA A 68 3.84 10.35 -16.55
N ALA A 69 5.09 10.06 -16.19
CA ALA A 69 5.96 9.22 -17.01
C ALA A 69 5.45 7.77 -17.14
N GLN A 70 4.86 7.20 -16.08
CA GLN A 70 4.25 5.86 -16.15
C GLN A 70 3.00 5.83 -17.04
N VAL A 71 2.11 6.82 -16.91
CA VAL A 71 0.93 6.94 -17.78
C VAL A 71 1.34 7.16 -19.23
N ALA A 72 2.33 8.01 -19.49
CA ALA A 72 2.85 8.22 -20.84
C ALA A 72 3.41 6.93 -21.46
N LYS A 73 4.16 6.14 -20.68
CA LYS A 73 4.65 4.82 -21.12
C LYS A 73 3.50 3.86 -21.41
N LEU A 74 2.47 3.83 -20.56
CA LEU A 74 1.29 2.97 -20.77
C LEU A 74 0.56 3.35 -22.06
N VAL A 75 0.28 4.63 -22.27
CA VAL A 75 -0.37 5.14 -23.49
C VAL A 75 0.44 4.78 -24.72
N ASN A 76 1.75 5.02 -24.71
CA ASN A 76 2.62 4.68 -25.83
C ASN A 76 2.63 3.17 -26.13
N ILE A 77 2.63 2.31 -25.10
CA ILE A 77 2.55 0.85 -25.28
C ILE A 77 1.21 0.47 -25.92
N LEU A 78 0.10 1.02 -25.43
CA LEU A 78 -1.24 0.81 -26.00
C LEU A 78 -1.33 1.26 -27.46
N GLU A 79 -0.80 2.44 -27.80
CA GLU A 79 -0.77 2.92 -29.19
C GLU A 79 0.08 2.01 -30.09
N THR A 80 1.22 1.54 -29.59
CA THR A 80 2.11 0.65 -30.32
C THR A 80 1.46 -0.72 -30.56
N THR A 81 0.80 -1.30 -29.55
CA THR A 81 0.12 -2.59 -29.68
C THR A 81 -1.09 -2.51 -30.60
N ILE A 82 -1.87 -1.43 -30.53
CA ILE A 82 -2.97 -1.15 -31.47
C ILE A 82 -2.43 -1.02 -32.90
N SER A 83 -1.36 -0.24 -33.09
CA SER A 83 -0.74 -0.05 -34.41
C SER A 83 -0.23 -1.36 -35.01
N LEU A 84 0.42 -2.21 -34.21
CA LEU A 84 0.85 -3.54 -34.63
C LEU A 84 -0.34 -4.45 -34.98
N ALA A 85 -1.36 -4.48 -34.14
CA ALA A 85 -2.57 -5.28 -34.38
C ALA A 85 -3.30 -4.85 -35.68
N MET A 86 -3.32 -3.55 -35.97
CA MET A 86 -3.86 -3.01 -37.22
C MET A 86 -3.01 -3.42 -38.44
N GLN A 87 -1.68 -3.37 -38.34
CA GLN A 87 -0.78 -3.83 -39.41
C GLN A 87 -0.97 -5.32 -39.72
N HIS A 88 -1.22 -6.15 -38.69
CA HIS A 88 -1.45 -7.59 -38.84
C HIS A 88 -2.91 -7.95 -39.19
N LYS A 89 -3.80 -6.96 -39.44
CA LYS A 89 -5.25 -7.15 -39.69
C LYS A 89 -5.97 -7.94 -38.58
N GLN A 90 -5.44 -7.92 -37.37
CA GLN A 90 -5.95 -8.62 -36.18
C GLN A 90 -6.56 -7.62 -35.19
N CYS A 91 -7.48 -6.76 -35.64
CA CYS A 91 -8.08 -5.72 -34.81
C CYS A 91 -8.79 -6.24 -33.55
N ALA A 92 -9.26 -7.50 -33.53
CA ALA A 92 -9.90 -8.11 -32.38
C ALA A 92 -8.95 -8.36 -31.18
N ALA A 93 -7.63 -8.51 -31.43
CA ALA A 93 -6.63 -8.71 -30.39
C ALA A 93 -6.26 -7.42 -29.64
N ALA A 94 -6.58 -6.24 -30.20
CA ALA A 94 -6.24 -4.94 -29.62
C ALA A 94 -7.24 -4.46 -28.55
N VAL A 95 -8.45 -5.01 -28.53
CA VAL A 95 -9.57 -4.55 -27.67
C VAL A 95 -9.78 -5.47 -26.46
N SER A 96 -9.10 -6.62 -26.41
CA SER A 96 -9.30 -7.69 -25.42
C SER A 96 -8.20 -7.78 -24.35
N ALA A 97 -7.26 -6.84 -24.32
CA ALA A 97 -6.27 -6.67 -23.23
C ALA A 97 -6.77 -5.64 -22.22
#